data_AF-A0A419DIW4-F1
#
_entry.id   AF-A0A419DIW4-F1
#
_cell.length_a   1.000
_cell.length_b   1.000
_cell.length_c   1.000
_cell.angle_alpha   90.00
_cell.angle_beta   90.00
_cell.angle_gamma   90.00
#
_symmetry.space_group_name_H-M   'P 1'
#
loop_
_entity.id
_entity.type
_entity.pdbx_description
1 polymer ?
#
loop_
_entity_poly.entity_id
_entity_poly.type
_entity_poly.pdbx_seq_one_letter_code
_entity_poly.pdbx_strand_id
1 'polypeptide(L)'
;MNQKQTLNVGQKPWQPKNVAIFMLQELNRVNYLYQETVVWQIKEKFDDRYVYDNQNGNLAISKDVLREFRLLTGDNVVWERGSRLWRKRASYDMPGKRLAD
;
A
#
# COMPACT_ATOMS: atom_id res chain seq x y z
N MET A 1 43.72 -0.97 0.66
CA MET A 1 43.47 -0.84 -0.79
C MET A 1 42.29 -1.75 -1.12
N ASN A 2 41.07 -1.25 -1.05
CA ASN A 2 40.29 -0.66 -2.14
C ASN A 2 40.25 -1.54 -3.41
N GLN A 3 39.13 -2.22 -3.60
CA GLN A 3 38.47 -2.20 -4.90
C GLN A 3 37.02 -1.78 -4.69
N LYS A 4 36.77 -0.55 -5.14
CA LYS A 4 35.48 0.11 -5.21
C LYS A 4 34.61 -0.59 -6.25
N GLN A 5 33.31 -0.47 -6.03
CA GLN A 5 32.28 -0.33 -7.06
C GLN A 5 32.09 -1.51 -8.00
N THR A 6 31.16 -2.39 -7.62
CA THR A 6 30.32 -3.05 -8.62
C THR A 6 29.26 -2.07 -9.11
N LEU A 7 29.33 -1.76 -10.39
CA LEU A 7 28.42 -0.89 -11.12
C LEU A 7 27.02 -1.54 -11.16
N ASN A 8 26.04 -0.98 -10.44
CA ASN A 8 24.63 -1.36 -10.62
C ASN A 8 24.04 -0.51 -11.76
N VAL A 9 24.33 -0.93 -12.99
CA VAL A 9 23.65 -0.41 -14.19
C VAL A 9 22.26 -1.05 -14.25
N GLY A 10 21.20 -0.24 -14.11
CA GLY A 10 19.90 -0.55 -14.74
C GLY A 10 18.77 -1.13 -13.90
N GLN A 11 18.76 -1.03 -12.57
CA GLN A 11 17.52 -1.33 -11.82
C GLN A 11 16.55 -0.15 -11.93
N LYS A 12 15.52 -0.29 -12.78
CA LYS A 12 14.40 0.66 -12.80
C LYS A 12 13.85 0.75 -11.38
N PRO A 13 13.76 1.94 -10.77
CA PRO A 13 13.19 2.06 -9.44
C PRO A 13 11.78 1.50 -9.48
N TRP A 14 11.37 0.85 -8.39
CA TRP A 14 9.98 0.48 -8.17
C TRP A 14 9.07 1.65 -8.56
N GLN A 15 7.88 1.36 -9.05
CA GLN A 15 6.86 2.37 -9.32
C GLN A 15 5.76 2.22 -8.27
N PRO A 16 4.95 3.26 -8.02
CA PRO A 16 3.79 3.16 -7.14
C PRO A 16 2.88 1.98 -7.48
N LYS A 17 2.77 1.64 -8.77
CA LYS A 17 2.01 0.49 -9.26
C LYS A 17 2.56 -0.85 -8.77
N ASN A 18 3.88 -1.01 -8.63
CA ASN A 18 4.48 -2.24 -8.10
C ASN A 18 4.10 -2.45 -6.63
N VAL A 19 4.13 -1.37 -5.83
CA VAL A 19 3.74 -1.42 -4.42
C VAL A 19 2.23 -1.70 -4.28
N ALA A 20 1.41 -1.09 -5.13
CA ALA A 20 -0.02 -1.36 -5.17
C ALA A 20 -0.36 -2.81 -5.55
N ILE A 21 0.39 -3.41 -6.49
CA ILE A 21 0.27 -4.85 -6.81
C ILE A 21 0.61 -5.69 -5.59
N PHE A 22 1.67 -5.35 -4.85
CA PHE A 22 2.00 -6.04 -3.60
C PHE A 22 0.88 -5.93 -2.57
N MET A 23 0.31 -4.74 -2.35
CA MET A 23 -0.84 -4.59 -1.45
C MET A 23 -2.03 -5.47 -1.86
N LEU A 24 -2.32 -5.59 -3.16
CA LEU A 24 -3.39 -6.45 -3.66
C LEU A 24 -3.09 -7.94 -3.42
N GLN A 25 -1.85 -8.36 -3.63
CA GLN A 25 -1.41 -9.73 -3.34
C GLN A 25 -1.55 -10.06 -1.86
N GLU A 26 -1.11 -9.16 -0.97
CA GLU A 26 -1.27 -9.34 0.48
C GLU A 26 -2.74 -9.39 0.87
N LEU A 27 -3.58 -8.46 0.37
CA LEU A 27 -5.01 -8.47 0.63
C LEU A 27 -5.66 -9.81 0.22
N ASN A 28 -5.31 -10.33 -0.95
CA ASN A 28 -5.81 -11.63 -1.42
C ASN A 28 -5.34 -12.80 -0.55
N ARG A 29 -4.17 -12.66 0.11
CA ARG A 29 -3.62 -13.67 1.01
C ARG A 29 -4.26 -13.65 2.40
N VAL A 30 -4.50 -12.47 2.96
CA VAL A 30 -4.94 -12.32 4.38
C VAL A 30 -6.42 -11.94 4.55
N ASN A 31 -7.14 -11.62 3.47
CA ASN A 31 -8.52 -11.11 3.44
C ASN A 31 -8.74 -9.73 4.08
N TYR A 32 -7.97 -9.37 5.12
CA TYR A 32 -8.01 -8.08 5.82
C TYR A 32 -6.61 -7.48 5.88
N LEU A 33 -6.39 -6.41 5.13
CA LEU A 33 -5.09 -5.74 5.05
C LEU A 33 -5.06 -4.52 5.97
N TYR A 34 -4.51 -4.68 7.16
CA TYR A 34 -4.37 -3.61 8.14
C TYR A 34 -3.32 -2.58 7.70
N GLN A 35 -3.67 -1.29 7.73
CA GLN A 35 -2.74 -0.23 7.32
C GLN A 35 -1.51 -0.17 8.20
N GLU A 36 -1.68 -0.35 9.51
CA GLU A 36 -0.57 -0.31 10.47
C GLU A 36 0.46 -1.41 10.24
N THR A 37 0.08 -2.53 9.63
CA THR A 37 1.01 -3.60 9.28
C THR A 37 1.63 -3.37 7.90
N VAL A 38 0.81 -3.12 6.88
CA VAL A 38 1.29 -3.05 5.49
C VAL A 38 2.20 -1.83 5.26
N VAL A 39 2.03 -0.75 6.02
CA VAL A 39 2.89 0.44 5.89
C VAL A 39 4.35 0.13 6.21
N TRP A 40 4.62 -0.69 7.22
CA TRP A 40 5.98 -1.12 7.56
C TRP A 40 6.54 -2.10 6.54
N GLN A 41 5.72 -3.04 6.06
CA GLN A 41 6.13 -3.95 4.99
C GLN A 41 6.50 -3.20 3.70
N ILE A 42 5.77 -2.12 3.37
CA ILE A 42 6.08 -1.27 2.22
C ILE A 42 7.42 -0.56 2.42
N LYS A 43 7.62 0.03 3.61
CA LYS A 43 8.87 0.72 3.98
C LYS A 43 10.08 -0.22 3.87
N GLU A 44 9.99 -1.40 4.45
CA GLU A 44 11.08 -2.39 4.48
C GLU A 44 11.39 -3.00 3.10
N LYS A 45 10.37 -3.26 2.28
CA LYS A 45 10.52 -4.01 1.03
C LYS A 45 10.86 -3.14 -0.18
N PHE A 46 10.40 -1.89 -0.21
CA PHE A 46 10.48 -1.04 -1.40
C PHE A 46 11.43 0.13 -1.21
N ASP A 47 11.00 1.16 -0.48
CA ASP A 47 11.75 2.40 -0.22
C ASP A 47 10.90 3.35 0.65
N ASP A 48 11.55 4.24 1.41
CA ASP A 48 10.90 5.26 2.24
C ASP A 48 10.00 6.21 1.44
N ARG A 49 10.23 6.40 0.13
CA ARG A 49 9.40 7.26 -0.73
C ARG A 49 7.95 6.79 -0.91
N TYR A 50 7.65 5.53 -0.56
CA TYR A 50 6.30 4.96 -0.63
C TYR A 50 5.52 5.10 0.66
N VAL A 51 6.13 5.68 1.69
CA VAL A 51 5.51 6.00 2.95
C VAL A 51 5.83 7.45 3.33
N TYR A 52 5.15 7.98 4.33
CA TYR A 52 5.45 9.28 4.90
C TYR A 52 4.90 9.38 6.32
N ASP A 53 5.52 10.22 7.15
CA ASP A 53 4.95 10.59 8.44
C ASP A 53 3.83 11.62 8.23
N ASN A 54 2.62 11.27 8.65
CA ASN A 54 1.50 12.20 8.59
C ASN A 54 1.59 13.26 9.69
N GLN A 55 0.68 14.24 9.66
CA GLN A 55 0.66 15.36 10.61
C GLN A 55 0.53 14.94 12.09
N ASN A 56 0.08 13.71 12.34
CA ASN A 56 -0.07 13.14 13.68
C ASN A 56 1.14 12.27 14.08
N GLY A 57 2.23 12.29 13.31
CA GLY A 57 3.42 11.48 13.57
C GLY A 57 3.25 9.98 13.29
N ASN A 58 2.22 9.58 12.55
CA ASN A 58 2.02 8.18 12.18
C ASN A 58 2.50 7.91 10.76
N LEU A 59 3.16 6.77 10.57
CA LEU A 59 3.55 6.30 9.25
C LEU A 59 2.31 5.99 8.40
N ALA A 60 2.28 6.52 7.18
CA ALA A 60 1.19 6.37 6.23
C ALA A 60 1.71 5.99 4.84
N ILE A 61 0.86 5.37 4.03
CA ILE A 61 1.18 4.96 2.65
C ILE A 61 1.06 6.17 1.72
N SER A 62 2.01 6.35 0.81
CA SER A 62 2.03 7.49 -0.11
C SER A 62 0.78 7.55 -0.99
N LYS A 63 0.36 8.77 -1.32
CA LYS A 63 -0.87 9.02 -2.10
C LYS A 63 -0.84 8.37 -3.48
N ASP A 64 0.32 8.30 -4.11
CA ASP A 64 0.47 7.66 -5.43
C ASP A 64 0.25 6.14 -5.36
N VAL A 65 0.76 5.47 -4.32
CA VAL A 65 0.52 4.04 -4.12
C VAL A 65 -0.97 3.78 -3.87
N LEU A 66 -1.59 4.60 -3.01
CA LEU A 66 -3.03 4.49 -2.75
C LEU A 66 -3.87 4.76 -4.01
N ARG A 67 -3.43 5.66 -4.90
CA ARG A 67 -4.09 5.89 -6.19
C ARG A 67 -4.02 4.64 -7.07
N GLU A 68 -2.83 4.07 -7.25
CA GLU A 68 -2.65 2.85 -8.05
C GLU A 68 -3.42 1.67 -7.47
N PHE A 69 -3.42 1.50 -6.15
CA PHE A 69 -4.16 0.45 -5.48
C PHE A 69 -5.66 0.56 -5.75
N ARG A 70 -6.23 1.77 -5.67
CA ARG A 70 -7.62 2.02 -6.01
C ARG A 70 -7.94 1.73 -7.48
N LEU A 71 -7.03 2.06 -8.41
CA LEU A 71 -7.21 1.74 -9.83
C LEU A 71 -7.23 0.22 -10.07
N LEU A 72 -6.39 -0.54 -9.36
CA LEU A 72 -6.33 -1.99 -9.48
C LEU A 72 -7.56 -2.68 -8.89
N THR A 73 -8.09 -2.19 -7.77
CA THR A 73 -9.20 -2.85 -7.06
C THR A 73 -10.58 -2.42 -7.56
N GLY A 74 -10.68 -1.23 -8.16
CA GLY A 74 -11.97 -0.61 -8.46
C GLY A 74 -12.85 -0.56 -7.20
N ASP A 75 -14.12 -0.90 -7.36
CA ASP A 75 -15.09 -0.94 -6.24
C ASP A 75 -15.08 -2.28 -5.48
N ASN A 76 -14.23 -3.24 -5.83
CA ASN A 76 -14.21 -4.56 -5.17
C ASN A 76 -13.57 -4.56 -3.78
N VAL A 77 -12.92 -3.47 -3.39
CA VAL A 77 -12.23 -3.31 -2.10
C VAL A 77 -12.73 -2.05 -1.43
N VAL A 78 -13.01 -2.16 -0.14
CA VAL A 78 -13.42 -1.04 0.72
C VAL A 78 -12.32 -0.75 1.73
N TRP A 79 -12.17 0.53 2.06
CA TRP A 79 -11.43 0.97 3.23
C TRP A 79 -12.39 1.15 4.40
N GLU A 80 -12.21 0.35 5.44
CA GLU A 80 -12.98 0.40 6.68
C GLU A 80 -12.28 1.33 7.67
N ARG A 81 -12.90 2.49 7.94
CA ARG A 81 -12.24 3.57 8.70
C ARG A 81 -11.95 3.16 10.14
N GLY A 82 -12.92 2.59 10.84
CA GLY A 82 -12.83 2.26 12.26
C GLY A 82 -11.71 1.28 12.55
N SER A 83 -11.65 0.19 11.78
CA SER A 83 -10.62 -0.83 11.93
C SER A 83 -9.31 -0.51 11.19
N ARG A 84 -9.26 0.56 10.40
CA ARG A 84 -8.10 0.97 9.60
C ARG A 84 -7.54 -0.19 8.76
N LEU A 85 -8.42 -0.85 8.01
CA LEU A 85 -8.07 -1.96 7.11
C LEU A 85 -8.75 -1.88 5.75
N TRP A 86 -8.11 -2.49 4.74
CA TRP A 86 -8.75 -2.81 3.47
C TRP A 86 -9.29 -4.24 3.51
N ARG A 87 -10.49 -4.43 2.94
CA ARG A 87 -11.08 -5.77 2.74
C ARG A 87 -11.87 -5.82 1.44
N LYS A 88 -12.16 -7.03 0.98
CA LYS A 88 -13.11 -7.22 -0.13
C LYS A 88 -14.49 -6.65 0.26
N ARG A 89 -15.16 -6.04 -0.72
CA ARG A 89 -16.53 -5.55 -0.59
C ARG A 89 -17.47 -6.73 -0.35
N ALA A 90 -18.36 -6.59 0.62
CA ALA A 90 -19.48 -7.46 0.86
C ALA A 90 -20.75 -6.93 0.18
N SER A 91 -21.73 -7.79 -0.07
CA SER A 91 -22.99 -7.43 -0.76
C SER A 91 -23.81 -6.35 -0.04
N TYR A 92 -23.65 -6.24 1.27
CA TYR A 92 -24.36 -5.25 2.11
C TYR A 92 -23.60 -3.93 2.27
N ASP A 93 -22.37 -3.82 1.74
CA ASP A 93 -21.63 -2.57 1.79
C ASP A 93 -22.28 -1.56 0.84
N MET A 94 -22.69 -0.40 1.37
CA MET A 94 -23.25 0.67 0.56
C MET A 94 -22.30 1.08 -0.58
N PRO A 95 -22.85 1.52 -1.73
CA PRO A 95 -22.05 2.09 -2.81
C PRO A 95 -21.19 3.23 -2.25
N GLY A 96 -19.91 3.22 -2.58
CA GLY A 96 -18.96 4.21 -2.04
C GLY A 96 -17.64 3.60 -1.61
N LYS A 97 -16.61 4.43 -1.58
CA LYS A 97 -15.20 4.00 -1.47
C LYS A 97 -14.71 3.89 -0.03
N ARG A 98 -15.51 4.37 0.92
CA ARG A 98 -15.18 4.42 2.34
C ARG A 98 -16.43 4.06 3.11
N LEU A 99 -16.33 3.03 3.94
CA LEU A 99 -17.33 2.76 4.94
C LEU A 99 -16.99 3.67 6.12
N ALA A 100 -17.89 4.61 6.38
CA ALA A 100 -17.88 5.35 7.64
C ALA A 100 -18.58 4.49 8.68
N ASP A 101 -17.93 4.37 9.83
CA ASP A 101 -18.50 3.87 11.08
C ASP A 101 -19.71 4.73 11.49
#